data_AF-A0A8H7FCR3-F1
#
_entry.id   AF-A0A8H7FCR3-F1
#
_cell.length_a   1.000
_cell.length_b   1.000
_cell.length_c   1.000
_cell.angle_alpha   90.00
_cell.angle_beta   90.00
_cell.angle_gamma   90.00
#
_symmetry.space_group_name_H-M   'P 1'
#
loop_
_entity.id
_entity.type
_entity.pdbx_description
1 polymer ?
#
loop_
_entity_poly.entity_id
_entity_poly.type
_entity_poly.pdbx_seq_one_letter_code
_entity_poly.pdbx_strand_id
1 'polypeptide(L)'
;MSYQDQWGGQSPQGYSNGAGPNPGYAPNYAPPPQAPYQQNPYNGEQKSPYDGDRFKPKKRLNDPIFLVFFVLQFLGFAALSGIVLSEWISEGGLGGGAGSGNTGTSVTLDSWFTFTTIATYAKWTPGNPSCDSGSSCSSGKVAGLIFFEVFSFLWTSQVIGNVSLATLAGGPYGSWYYFGPREHGQMPKNPTLSAFGRASTLSLGSIAFGSLIVTLLEILQMFCRAVQNNAAQDGNGQSLVNYELPGVLTPADATGVEVCLACCANCLIGILESAVQYFNRYAYIEISLYGKPYIPAAKDTWRLFKDRGIDALINDSLVSM
;
A
#
# COMPACT_ATOMS: atom_id res chain seq x y z
N MET A 1 42.99 29.21 21.37
CA MET A 1 42.84 29.42 22.82
C MET A 1 41.90 28.36 23.37
N SER A 2 42.38 27.72 24.41
CA SER A 2 41.96 26.48 25.05
C SER A 2 41.16 26.76 26.34
N TYR A 3 40.69 25.65 26.95
CA TYR A 3 40.08 25.46 28.28
C TYR A 3 38.55 25.64 28.35
N GLN A 4 37.76 24.57 28.52
CA GLN A 4 37.55 23.68 29.68
C GLN A 4 36.60 24.25 30.74
N ASP A 5 35.54 23.46 31.00
CA ASP A 5 34.89 23.17 32.30
C ASP A 5 34.29 24.39 33.05
N GLN A 6 33.25 24.29 33.88
CA GLN A 6 33.16 23.39 35.01
C GLN A 6 31.80 23.60 35.70
N TRP A 7 31.32 22.53 36.31
CA TRP A 7 30.19 22.46 37.24
C TRP A 7 30.18 23.52 38.36
N GLY A 8 28.98 23.81 38.87
CA GLY A 8 28.72 24.49 40.16
C GLY A 8 28.48 26.00 39.99
N GLY A 9 27.37 26.59 40.41
CA GLY A 9 26.61 26.36 41.63
C GLY A 9 26.82 27.58 42.54
N GLN A 10 25.84 28.47 42.64
CA GLN A 10 25.48 29.31 43.80
C GLN A 10 24.58 30.50 43.37
N SER A 11 23.33 30.48 43.84
CA SER A 11 22.49 31.65 44.15
C SER A 11 23.11 32.48 45.29
N PRO A 12 22.70 33.73 45.66
CA PRO A 12 21.33 34.28 45.55
C PRO A 12 21.21 35.84 45.43
N GLN A 13 19.98 36.34 45.61
CA GLN A 13 19.57 37.72 45.98
C GLN A 13 19.71 38.79 44.87
N GLY A 14 18.66 39.46 44.37
CA GLY A 14 17.41 39.88 44.99
C GLY A 14 17.49 41.39 45.23
N TYR A 15 16.78 42.21 44.45
CA TYR A 15 16.05 43.41 44.92
C TYR A 15 15.17 43.97 43.79
N SER A 16 13.93 44.29 44.20
CA SER A 16 12.77 44.70 43.40
C SER A 16 12.79 46.20 43.03
N ASN A 17 12.17 46.58 41.91
CA ASN A 17 11.24 47.72 41.90
C ASN A 17 10.40 47.85 40.61
N GLY A 18 9.12 48.21 40.78
CA GLY A 18 8.37 49.06 39.84
C GLY A 18 7.25 48.40 39.03
N ALA A 19 6.01 48.60 39.46
CA ALA A 19 4.77 48.06 38.90
C ALA A 19 4.22 48.81 37.67
N GLY A 20 3.55 48.09 36.78
CA GLY A 20 2.58 48.57 35.77
C GLY A 20 1.63 47.43 35.38
N PRO A 21 0.30 47.65 35.20
CA PRO A 21 -0.69 46.57 35.14
C PRO A 21 -1.11 46.19 33.71
N ASN A 22 -1.17 44.89 33.38
CA ASN A 22 -2.04 44.33 32.33
C ASN A 22 -2.25 42.80 32.53
N PRO A 23 -3.33 42.19 32.00
CA PRO A 23 -4.09 41.11 32.63
C PRO A 23 -3.61 39.68 32.31
N GLY A 24 -3.76 38.81 33.30
CA GLY A 24 -4.20 37.41 33.13
C GLY A 24 -3.31 36.47 32.32
N TYR A 25 -2.18 36.03 32.89
CA TYR A 25 -1.51 34.82 32.44
C TYR A 25 -2.29 33.58 32.92
N ALA A 26 -2.69 32.72 31.99
CA ALA A 26 -3.23 31.40 32.32
C ALA A 26 -2.16 30.56 33.05
N PRO A 27 -2.52 29.73 34.05
CA PRO A 27 -1.55 28.88 34.73
C PRO A 27 -0.85 27.93 33.76
N ASN A 28 0.48 27.91 33.84
CA ASN A 28 1.35 26.97 33.16
C ASN A 28 1.04 25.57 33.73
N TYR A 29 0.30 24.75 32.98
CA TYR A 29 0.08 23.35 33.36
C TYR A 29 1.43 22.64 33.29
N ALA A 30 1.95 22.24 34.46
CA ALA A 30 3.03 21.27 34.52
C ALA A 30 2.57 19.99 33.79
N PRO A 31 3.42 19.36 32.96
CA PRO A 31 3.12 18.02 32.48
C PRO A 31 2.94 17.11 33.70
N PRO A 32 1.89 16.27 33.74
CA PRO A 32 1.65 15.40 34.87
C PRO A 32 2.86 14.49 35.09
N PRO A 33 3.19 14.14 36.34
CA PRO A 33 4.30 13.24 36.65
C PRO A 33 4.17 11.95 35.84
N GLN A 34 5.24 11.57 35.13
CA GLN A 34 5.32 10.26 34.51
C GLN A 34 5.12 9.19 35.59
N ALA A 35 4.03 8.43 35.48
CA ALA A 35 3.79 7.31 36.34
C ALA A 35 4.96 6.33 36.20
N PRO A 36 5.56 5.84 37.31
CA PRO A 36 6.56 4.81 37.24
C PRO A 36 5.96 3.60 36.53
N TYR A 37 6.73 3.02 35.61
CA TYR A 37 6.36 1.80 34.90
C TYR A 37 5.94 0.74 35.92
N GLN A 38 4.63 0.53 36.07
CA GLN A 38 4.12 -0.51 36.95
C GLN A 38 4.39 -1.85 36.28
N GLN A 39 5.37 -2.57 36.80
CA GLN A 39 5.44 -4.02 36.62
C GLN A 39 4.17 -4.61 37.24
N ASN A 40 3.31 -5.15 36.38
CA ASN A 40 2.03 -5.72 36.77
C ASN A 40 2.28 -7.01 37.59
N PRO A 41 1.80 -7.13 38.85
CA PRO A 41 2.09 -8.25 39.73
C PRO A 41 1.06 -9.39 39.59
N TYR A 42 0.75 -9.81 38.37
CA TYR A 42 -0.03 -11.04 38.14
C TYR A 42 0.90 -12.20 37.79
N ASN A 43 1.12 -13.03 38.82
CA ASN A 43 1.84 -14.28 38.80
C ASN A 43 1.09 -15.31 37.91
N GLY A 44 1.80 -15.91 36.97
CA GLY A 44 1.29 -16.87 35.97
C GLY A 44 1.35 -16.32 34.55
N GLU A 45 2.54 -16.04 34.02
CA GLU A 45 2.75 -15.56 32.65
C GLU A 45 2.20 -16.58 31.63
N GLN A 46 0.94 -16.45 31.25
CA GLN A 46 0.53 -16.79 29.90
C GLN A 46 1.20 -15.75 28.98
N LYS A 47 2.49 -15.97 28.70
CA LYS A 47 3.28 -15.20 27.75
C LYS A 47 2.41 -15.00 26.52
N SER A 48 2.13 -13.76 26.13
CA SER A 48 1.36 -13.54 24.90
C SER A 48 2.03 -14.37 23.79
N PRO A 49 1.30 -15.03 22.88
CA PRO A 49 1.92 -15.80 21.77
C PRO A 49 2.91 -14.98 20.92
N TYR A 50 2.99 -13.68 21.17
CA TYR A 50 3.70 -12.62 20.48
C TYR A 50 4.92 -12.08 21.24
N ASP A 51 5.26 -12.64 22.42
CA ASP A 51 6.38 -12.15 23.26
C ASP A 51 7.73 -12.83 22.97
N GLY A 52 7.78 -13.74 21.98
CA GLY A 52 8.91 -14.66 21.81
C GLY A 52 9.98 -14.28 20.79
N ASP A 53 9.61 -13.66 19.66
CA ASP A 53 10.47 -13.64 18.45
C ASP A 53 10.48 -12.32 17.67
N ARG A 54 10.14 -11.21 18.33
CA ARG A 54 10.10 -9.89 17.70
C ARG A 54 11.50 -9.45 17.24
N PHE A 55 11.58 -8.91 16.03
CA PHE A 55 12.82 -8.42 15.39
C PHE A 55 13.93 -9.47 15.20
N LYS A 56 13.66 -10.75 15.49
CA LYS A 56 14.67 -11.80 15.26
C LYS A 56 14.80 -12.05 13.75
N PRO A 57 16.03 -12.02 13.20
CA PRO A 57 16.23 -12.29 11.79
C PRO A 57 15.89 -13.76 11.50
N LYS A 58 14.88 -13.96 10.66
CA LYS A 58 14.55 -15.28 10.11
C LYS A 58 15.35 -15.50 8.83
N LYS A 59 15.77 -16.73 8.59
CA LYS A 59 16.58 -17.10 7.41
C LYS A 59 15.76 -17.68 6.25
N ARG A 60 14.44 -17.85 6.42
CA ARG A 60 13.57 -18.49 5.43
C ARG A 60 12.71 -17.44 4.73
N LEU A 61 12.53 -17.62 3.42
CA LEU A 61 11.56 -16.86 2.62
C LEU A 61 10.15 -17.27 3.04
N ASN A 62 9.30 -16.27 3.29
CA ASN A 62 7.88 -16.50 3.53
C ASN A 62 7.14 -16.53 2.19
N ASP A 63 6.21 -17.50 2.06
CA ASP A 63 5.28 -17.61 0.93
C ASP A 63 5.97 -17.55 -0.46
N PRO A 64 6.93 -18.46 -0.75
CA PRO A 64 7.80 -18.37 -1.93
C PRO A 64 7.05 -18.52 -3.26
N ILE A 65 5.91 -19.19 -3.29
CA ILE A 65 5.08 -19.34 -4.50
C ILE A 65 4.60 -17.97 -4.99
N PHE A 66 4.12 -17.12 -4.07
CA PHE A 66 3.65 -15.77 -4.40
C PHE A 66 4.80 -14.83 -4.72
N LEU A 67 5.97 -15.04 -4.12
CA LEU A 67 7.19 -14.33 -4.51
C LEU A 67 7.58 -14.67 -5.95
N VAL A 68 7.61 -15.95 -6.31
CA VAL A 68 7.92 -16.38 -7.69
C VAL A 68 6.91 -15.81 -8.67
N PHE A 69 5.62 -15.88 -8.34
CA PHE A 69 4.56 -15.33 -9.18
C PHE A 69 4.72 -13.81 -9.38
N PHE A 70 5.01 -13.07 -8.32
CA PHE A 70 5.25 -11.63 -8.39
C PHE A 70 6.49 -11.29 -9.23
N VAL A 71 7.60 -12.04 -9.07
CA VAL A 71 8.82 -11.82 -9.84
C VAL A 71 8.59 -12.12 -11.32
N LEU A 72 7.94 -13.24 -11.66
CA LEU A 72 7.60 -13.58 -13.03
C LEU A 72 6.70 -12.52 -13.68
N GLN A 73 5.70 -12.05 -12.93
CA GLN A 73 4.83 -10.96 -13.37
C GLN A 73 5.61 -9.69 -13.67
N PHE A 74 6.45 -9.25 -12.72
CA PHE A 74 7.24 -8.03 -12.85
C PHE A 74 8.23 -8.10 -14.03
N LEU A 75 8.89 -9.24 -14.20
CA LEU A 75 9.78 -9.48 -15.34
C LEU A 75 9.01 -9.54 -16.67
N GLY A 76 7.81 -10.12 -16.67
CA GLY A 76 6.92 -10.13 -17.84
C GLY A 76 6.53 -8.71 -18.26
N PHE A 77 6.14 -7.85 -17.32
CA PHE A 77 5.86 -6.44 -17.58
C PHE A 77 7.08 -5.68 -18.09
N ALA A 78 8.25 -5.86 -17.45
CA ALA A 78 9.48 -5.21 -17.87
C ALA A 78 9.92 -5.64 -19.28
N ALA A 79 9.79 -6.93 -19.61
CA ALA A 79 10.10 -7.45 -20.93
C ALA A 79 9.15 -6.92 -22.00
N LEU A 80 7.83 -6.93 -21.73
CA LEU A 80 6.82 -6.35 -22.61
C LEU A 80 7.10 -4.87 -22.87
N SER A 81 7.32 -4.10 -21.80
CA SER A 81 7.66 -2.69 -21.85
C SER A 81 8.90 -2.41 -22.72
N GLY A 82 9.96 -3.20 -22.55
CA GLY A 82 11.16 -3.08 -23.38
C GLY A 82 10.89 -3.33 -24.86
N ILE A 83 10.05 -4.31 -25.20
CA ILE A 83 9.68 -4.65 -26.59
C ILE A 83 8.84 -3.54 -27.23
N VAL A 84 7.91 -2.93 -26.51
CA VAL A 84 7.04 -1.89 -27.08
C VAL A 84 7.72 -0.53 -27.14
N LEU A 85 8.48 -0.17 -26.10
CA LEU A 85 9.16 1.11 -26.06
C LEU A 85 10.33 1.18 -27.05
N SER A 86 11.06 0.08 -27.26
CA SER A 86 12.15 0.07 -28.26
C SER A 86 11.64 0.33 -29.67
N GLU A 87 10.48 -0.23 -30.03
CA GLU A 87 9.84 0.02 -31.32
C GLU A 87 9.28 1.43 -31.41
N TRP A 88 8.58 1.89 -30.37
CA TRP A 88 8.05 3.26 -30.29
C TRP A 88 9.14 4.33 -30.45
N ILE A 89 10.32 4.11 -29.85
CA ILE A 89 11.47 5.00 -29.98
C ILE A 89 12.04 4.94 -31.41
N SER A 90 12.06 3.75 -32.04
CA SER A 90 12.58 3.57 -33.39
C SER A 90 11.72 4.20 -34.49
N GLU A 91 10.40 4.29 -34.27
CA GLU A 91 9.45 4.94 -35.19
C GLU A 91 9.42 6.49 -35.05
N GLY A 92 10.32 7.07 -34.25
CA GLY A 92 10.46 8.51 -34.07
C GLY A 92 9.64 9.10 -32.93
N GLY A 93 8.85 8.29 -32.20
CA GLY A 93 8.07 8.69 -31.02
C GLY A 93 7.29 10.01 -31.17
N LEU A 94 6.82 10.57 -30.06
CA LEU A 94 6.14 11.88 -30.05
C LEU A 94 7.12 13.08 -30.07
N GLY A 95 8.34 12.90 -30.61
CA GLY A 95 9.33 13.99 -30.71
C GLY A 95 9.81 14.57 -29.36
N GLY A 96 9.56 13.91 -28.23
CA GLY A 96 9.99 14.37 -26.92
C GLY A 96 9.96 13.26 -25.84
N GLY A 97 11.15 12.82 -25.42
CA GLY A 97 11.41 12.24 -24.09
C GLY A 97 11.11 10.76 -23.83
N ALA A 98 12.14 9.92 -24.01
CA ALA A 98 12.57 8.86 -23.07
C ALA A 98 14.09 8.62 -23.28
N GLY A 99 14.90 9.63 -22.96
CA GLY A 99 16.37 9.52 -22.87
C GLY A 99 17.19 9.63 -24.18
N SER A 100 17.48 10.87 -24.59
CA SER A 100 18.82 11.40 -24.96
C SER A 100 18.66 12.90 -25.30
N GLY A 101 19.16 13.80 -24.44
CA GLY A 101 19.06 15.27 -24.59
C GLY A 101 18.53 16.03 -23.35
N ASN A 102 18.45 17.37 -23.44
CA ASN A 102 17.99 18.29 -22.38
C ASN A 102 16.46 18.26 -22.12
N THR A 103 15.75 17.25 -22.62
CA THR A 103 14.27 17.13 -22.57
C THR A 103 13.79 15.89 -21.81
N GLY A 104 14.68 15.20 -21.09
CA GLY A 104 14.30 14.03 -20.29
C GLY A 104 13.50 14.40 -19.05
N THR A 105 12.27 13.89 -18.92
CA THR A 105 11.50 13.94 -17.67
C THR A 105 11.87 12.77 -16.77
N SER A 106 11.76 12.94 -15.44
CA SER A 106 11.89 11.83 -14.50
C SER A 106 10.79 10.80 -14.77
N VAL A 107 11.19 9.57 -15.07
CA VAL A 107 10.23 8.48 -15.28
C VAL A 107 9.70 8.04 -13.92
N THR A 108 8.48 8.45 -13.58
CA THR A 108 7.71 7.86 -12.47
C THR A 108 7.11 6.52 -12.92
N LEU A 109 6.76 5.65 -11.98
CA LEU A 109 6.09 4.37 -12.28
C LEU A 109 4.83 4.62 -13.15
N ASP A 110 4.06 5.65 -12.83
CA ASP A 110 2.85 6.06 -13.55
C ASP A 110 3.14 6.53 -14.98
N SER A 111 4.21 7.31 -15.15
CA SER A 111 4.66 7.76 -16.48
C SER A 111 5.12 6.58 -17.32
N TRP A 112 5.92 5.68 -16.74
CA TRP A 112 6.42 4.47 -17.42
C TRP A 112 5.28 3.58 -17.88
N PHE A 113 4.30 3.35 -17.00
CA PHE A 113 3.10 2.59 -17.31
C PHE A 113 2.31 3.23 -18.44
N THR A 114 2.11 4.55 -18.40
CA THR A 114 1.38 5.29 -19.43
C THR A 114 2.06 5.15 -20.80
N PHE A 115 3.37 5.39 -20.88
CA PHE A 115 4.11 5.22 -22.14
C PHE A 115 4.08 3.79 -22.65
N THR A 116 4.22 2.81 -21.76
CA THR A 116 4.13 1.38 -22.12
C THR A 116 2.75 1.05 -22.70
N THR A 117 1.69 1.51 -22.04
CA THR A 117 0.30 1.25 -22.46
C THR A 117 0.00 1.88 -23.83
N ILE A 118 0.42 3.13 -24.04
CA ILE A 118 0.24 3.81 -25.32
C ILE A 118 1.04 3.09 -26.41
N ALA A 119 2.26 2.65 -26.11
CA ALA A 119 3.09 1.92 -27.06
C ALA A 119 2.52 0.55 -27.44
N THR A 120 2.03 -0.19 -26.45
CA THR A 120 1.28 -1.44 -26.66
C THR A 120 0.04 -1.20 -27.52
N TYR A 121 -0.71 -0.14 -27.23
CA TYR A 121 -1.91 0.20 -28.01
C TYR A 121 -1.56 0.49 -29.46
N ALA A 122 -0.60 1.38 -29.74
CA ALA A 122 -0.25 1.68 -31.13
C ALA A 122 0.27 0.44 -31.86
N LYS A 123 1.18 -0.32 -31.26
CA LYS A 123 1.85 -1.43 -31.95
C LYS A 123 0.92 -2.54 -32.43
N TRP A 124 -0.14 -2.87 -31.67
CA TRP A 124 -1.01 -4.01 -31.97
C TRP A 124 -2.45 -3.65 -32.35
N THR A 125 -2.79 -2.36 -32.45
CA THR A 125 -4.11 -1.92 -32.91
C THR A 125 -4.26 -2.18 -34.41
N PRO A 126 -5.33 -2.87 -34.86
CA PRO A 126 -5.58 -3.09 -36.27
C PRO A 126 -5.64 -1.77 -37.06
N GLY A 127 -4.90 -1.69 -38.18
CA GLY A 127 -4.88 -0.53 -39.06
C GLY A 127 -3.74 0.47 -38.81
N ASN A 128 -2.84 0.21 -37.84
CA ASN A 128 -1.59 0.97 -37.70
C ASN A 128 -0.50 0.43 -38.65
N PRO A 129 0.30 1.27 -39.31
CA PRO A 129 1.51 0.87 -40.06
C PRO A 129 2.39 -0.22 -39.42
N SER A 130 2.52 -0.28 -38.09
CA SER A 130 3.29 -1.31 -37.38
C SER A 130 2.72 -2.74 -37.56
N CYS A 131 1.47 -2.87 -38.03
CA CYS A 131 0.82 -4.14 -38.36
C CYS A 131 1.22 -4.72 -39.72
N ASP A 132 1.77 -3.89 -40.62
CA ASP A 132 2.16 -4.33 -41.96
C ASP A 132 3.52 -5.08 -41.96
N SER A 133 4.27 -4.97 -40.86
CA SER A 133 5.59 -5.58 -40.65
C SER A 133 5.55 -7.06 -40.24
N GLY A 134 4.43 -7.76 -40.43
CA GLY A 134 4.27 -9.18 -40.08
C GLY A 134 3.93 -9.44 -38.60
N SER A 135 3.50 -8.43 -37.86
CA SER A 135 3.04 -8.57 -36.48
C SER A 135 1.57 -8.99 -36.43
N SER A 136 1.22 -10.00 -35.62
CA SER A 136 -0.19 -10.41 -35.45
C SER A 136 -0.93 -9.33 -34.64
N CYS A 137 -1.64 -8.45 -35.33
CA CYS A 137 -2.53 -7.44 -34.75
C CYS A 137 -3.94 -8.00 -34.53
N SER A 138 -4.49 -7.77 -33.35
CA SER A 138 -5.82 -8.24 -32.96
C SER A 138 -6.32 -7.44 -31.78
N SER A 139 -7.58 -7.02 -31.82
CA SER A 139 -8.23 -6.33 -30.70
C SER A 139 -8.18 -7.15 -29.41
N GLY A 140 -8.30 -8.48 -29.51
CA GLY A 140 -8.19 -9.38 -28.35
C GLY A 140 -6.79 -9.41 -27.75
N LYS A 141 -5.75 -9.31 -28.60
CA LYS A 141 -4.36 -9.22 -28.15
C LYS A 141 -4.09 -7.90 -27.42
N VAL A 142 -4.54 -6.78 -27.98
CA VAL A 142 -4.42 -5.46 -27.33
C VAL A 142 -5.13 -5.46 -25.98
N ALA A 143 -6.39 -5.94 -25.93
CA ALA A 143 -7.15 -6.01 -24.69
C ALA A 143 -6.47 -6.88 -23.62
N GLY A 144 -5.95 -8.06 -24.02
CA GLY A 144 -5.23 -8.95 -23.11
C GLY A 144 -3.93 -8.36 -22.57
N LEU A 145 -3.15 -7.68 -23.42
CA LEU A 145 -1.90 -7.02 -23.01
C LEU A 145 -2.16 -5.82 -22.10
N ILE A 146 -3.14 -4.98 -22.42
CA ILE A 146 -3.52 -3.85 -21.55
C ILE A 146 -4.02 -4.35 -20.20
N PHE A 147 -4.85 -5.41 -20.18
CA PHE A 147 -5.29 -6.01 -18.91
C PHE A 147 -4.11 -6.49 -18.06
N PHE A 148 -3.15 -7.19 -18.69
CA PHE A 148 -1.93 -7.63 -18.02
C PHE A 148 -1.10 -6.45 -17.50
N GLU A 149 -0.96 -5.37 -18.27
CA GLU A 149 -0.23 -4.16 -17.85
C GLU A 149 -0.91 -3.47 -16.67
N VAL A 150 -2.24 -3.28 -16.72
CA VAL A 150 -3.01 -2.67 -15.63
C VAL A 150 -2.91 -3.53 -14.36
N PHE A 151 -3.08 -4.85 -14.48
CA PHE A 151 -2.90 -5.78 -13.36
C PHE A 151 -1.48 -5.70 -12.79
N SER A 152 -0.45 -5.68 -13.65
CA SER A 152 0.96 -5.53 -13.24
C SER A 152 1.17 -4.25 -12.44
N PHE A 153 0.64 -3.14 -12.94
CA PHE A 153 0.80 -1.82 -12.36
C PHE A 153 0.11 -1.74 -10.99
N LEU A 154 -1.16 -2.13 -10.91
CA LEU A 154 -1.92 -2.10 -9.66
C LEU A 154 -1.28 -3.01 -8.59
N TRP A 155 -0.91 -4.24 -8.99
CA TRP A 155 -0.34 -5.19 -8.04
C TRP A 155 1.05 -4.73 -7.55
N THR A 156 1.88 -4.20 -8.45
CA THR A 156 3.20 -3.67 -8.09
C THR A 156 3.09 -2.45 -7.16
N SER A 157 2.19 -1.52 -7.47
CA SER A 157 1.94 -0.34 -6.63
C SER A 157 1.49 -0.72 -5.22
N GLN A 158 0.58 -1.69 -5.11
CA GLN A 158 0.14 -2.22 -3.81
C GLN A 158 1.30 -2.85 -3.03
N VAL A 159 2.14 -3.66 -3.70
CA VAL A 159 3.31 -4.26 -3.06
C VAL A 159 4.29 -3.19 -2.57
N ILE A 160 4.56 -2.14 -3.35
CA ILE A 160 5.46 -1.05 -2.95
C ILE A 160 4.91 -0.31 -1.71
N GLY A 161 3.62 0.02 -1.70
CA GLY A 161 2.96 0.66 -0.56
C GLY A 161 3.04 -0.20 0.71
N ASN A 162 2.77 -1.50 0.57
CA ASN A 162 2.77 -2.44 1.68
C ASN A 162 4.19 -2.79 2.18
N VAL A 163 5.19 -2.81 1.30
CA VAL A 163 6.61 -2.88 1.70
C VAL A 163 7.01 -1.64 2.49
N SER A 164 6.54 -0.46 2.09
CA SER A 164 6.80 0.79 2.81
C SER A 164 6.17 0.77 4.21
N LEU A 165 4.90 0.34 4.30
CA LEU A 165 4.22 0.13 5.58
C LEU A 165 4.98 -0.85 6.49
N ALA A 166 5.36 -2.03 5.96
CA ALA A 166 6.09 -3.03 6.71
C ALA A 166 7.48 -2.53 7.15
N THR A 167 8.14 -1.73 6.32
CA THR A 167 9.43 -1.11 6.65
C THR A 167 9.30 -0.13 7.81
N LEU A 168 8.27 0.71 7.79
CA LEU A 168 8.02 1.70 8.83
C LEU A 168 7.61 1.02 10.15
N ALA A 169 6.70 0.05 10.09
CA ALA A 169 6.22 -0.70 11.25
C ALA A 169 7.32 -1.57 11.88
N GLY A 170 8.07 -2.33 11.08
CA GLY A 170 9.14 -3.22 11.54
C GLY A 170 10.50 -2.54 11.74
N GLY A 171 10.62 -1.26 11.38
CA GLY A 171 11.83 -0.46 11.46
C GLY A 171 11.72 0.62 12.54
N PRO A 172 11.61 1.91 12.17
CA PRO A 172 11.68 3.01 13.13
C PRO A 172 10.56 2.97 14.18
N TYR A 173 9.30 2.76 13.79
CA TYR A 173 8.17 2.81 14.73
C TYR A 173 8.18 1.64 15.69
N GLY A 174 8.35 0.42 15.18
CA GLY A 174 8.48 -0.76 16.03
C GLY A 174 9.71 -0.65 16.94
N SER A 175 10.86 -0.24 16.41
CA SER A 175 12.07 -0.14 17.23
C SER A 175 11.92 0.89 18.35
N TRP A 176 11.29 2.03 18.08
CA TRP A 176 11.05 3.06 19.10
C TRP A 176 10.04 2.58 20.17
N TYR A 177 8.96 1.93 19.75
CA TYR A 177 7.93 1.43 20.66
C TYR A 177 8.46 0.35 21.62
N TYR A 178 9.32 -0.56 21.15
CA TYR A 178 9.82 -1.68 21.96
C TYR A 178 11.16 -1.44 22.66
N PHE A 179 12.04 -0.60 22.09
CA PHE A 179 13.38 -0.35 22.65
C PHE A 179 13.57 1.06 23.22
N GLY A 180 12.58 1.95 23.08
CA GLY A 180 12.64 3.33 23.55
C GLY A 180 13.59 4.23 22.75
N PRO A 181 13.87 5.46 23.24
CA PRO A 181 14.81 6.38 22.59
C PRO A 181 16.21 5.76 22.44
N ARG A 182 16.96 6.14 21.38
CA ARG A 182 18.32 5.62 21.10
C ARG A 182 19.28 5.79 22.29
N GLU A 183 19.06 6.80 23.13
CA GLU A 183 19.87 7.09 24.30
C GLU A 183 19.84 5.98 25.35
N HIS A 184 18.79 5.15 25.37
CA HIS A 184 18.66 4.00 26.27
C HIS A 184 19.31 2.72 25.71
N GLY A 185 19.99 2.81 24.56
CA GLY A 185 21.00 1.85 24.10
C GLY A 185 20.50 0.54 23.47
N GLN A 186 19.21 0.23 23.49
CA GLN A 186 18.69 -1.05 23.00
C GLN A 186 18.25 -1.04 21.52
N MET A 187 18.31 0.11 20.84
CA MET A 187 17.84 0.25 19.45
C MET A 187 18.89 -0.21 18.42
N PRO A 188 18.49 -0.95 17.37
CA PRO A 188 19.40 -1.33 16.28
C PRO A 188 19.96 -0.10 15.55
N LYS A 189 21.23 -0.17 15.11
CA LYS A 189 21.93 0.96 14.47
C LYS A 189 21.19 1.52 13.25
N ASN A 190 20.70 0.63 12.37
CA ASN A 190 20.00 0.99 11.13
C ASN A 190 18.59 0.34 11.12
N PRO A 191 17.61 0.89 11.86
CA PRO A 191 16.29 0.28 12.01
C PRO A 191 15.52 0.26 10.68
N THR A 192 15.54 1.37 9.94
CA THR A 192 14.84 1.52 8.66
C THR A 192 15.43 0.60 7.58
N LEU A 193 16.75 0.64 7.37
CA LEU A 193 17.39 -0.13 6.30
C LEU A 193 17.31 -1.65 6.57
N SER A 194 17.47 -2.07 7.84
CA SER A 194 17.35 -3.48 8.19
C SER A 194 15.91 -3.99 8.04
N ALA A 195 14.90 -3.18 8.39
CA ALA A 195 13.50 -3.53 8.18
C ALA A 195 13.14 -3.57 6.69
N PHE A 196 13.61 -2.59 5.91
CA PHE A 196 13.44 -2.57 4.46
C PHE A 196 14.06 -3.82 3.82
N GLY A 197 15.29 -4.17 4.17
CA GLY A 197 15.94 -5.38 3.67
C GLY A 197 15.12 -6.64 3.96
N ARG A 198 14.56 -6.78 5.18
CA ARG A 198 13.68 -7.91 5.52
C ARG A 198 12.35 -7.88 4.77
N ALA A 199 11.72 -6.71 4.66
CA ALA A 199 10.44 -6.53 3.96
C ALA A 199 10.57 -6.85 2.45
N SER A 200 11.64 -6.36 1.82
CA SER A 200 11.91 -6.50 0.38
C SER A 200 12.51 -7.85 -0.02
N THR A 201 12.83 -8.74 0.93
CA THR A 201 13.41 -10.05 0.63
C THR A 201 12.62 -11.18 1.28
N LEU A 202 12.71 -11.30 2.60
CA LEU A 202 12.18 -12.44 3.37
C LEU A 202 10.66 -12.43 3.46
N SER A 203 10.06 -11.24 3.56
CA SER A 203 8.61 -11.06 3.69
C SER A 203 7.92 -10.62 2.40
N LEU A 204 8.67 -10.47 1.30
CA LEU A 204 8.13 -9.95 0.04
C LEU A 204 7.02 -10.87 -0.50
N GLY A 205 7.16 -12.19 -0.39
CA GLY A 205 6.13 -13.15 -0.81
C GLY A 205 4.82 -13.00 -0.04
N SER A 206 4.89 -12.85 1.28
CA SER A 206 3.72 -12.61 2.13
C SER A 206 3.04 -11.27 1.80
N ILE A 207 3.85 -10.24 1.57
CA ILE A 207 3.36 -8.89 1.22
C ILE A 207 2.69 -8.92 -0.16
N ALA A 208 3.31 -9.61 -1.13
CA ALA A 208 2.76 -9.82 -2.46
C ALA A 208 1.46 -10.60 -2.43
N PHE A 209 1.35 -11.63 -1.59
CA PHE A 209 0.12 -12.41 -1.45
C PHE A 209 -1.04 -11.57 -0.90
N GLY A 210 -0.83 -10.83 0.19
CA GLY A 210 -1.88 -9.95 0.72
C GLY A 210 -2.27 -8.85 -0.28
N SER A 211 -1.28 -8.29 -1.00
CA SER A 211 -1.50 -7.25 -2.00
C SER A 211 -2.30 -7.77 -3.19
N LEU A 212 -2.07 -9.03 -3.58
CA LEU A 212 -2.79 -9.68 -4.68
C LEU A 212 -4.30 -9.75 -4.40
N ILE A 213 -4.68 -10.08 -3.16
CA ILE A 213 -6.09 -10.16 -2.77
C ILE A 213 -6.77 -8.79 -2.94
N VAL A 214 -6.12 -7.71 -2.47
CA VAL A 214 -6.64 -6.34 -2.62
C VAL A 214 -6.74 -5.94 -4.08
N THR A 215 -5.68 -6.19 -4.86
CA THR A 215 -5.67 -5.84 -6.29
C THR A 215 -6.78 -6.55 -7.07
N LEU A 216 -7.07 -7.81 -6.76
CA LEU A 216 -8.19 -8.51 -7.41
C LEU A 216 -9.54 -7.86 -7.08
N LEU A 217 -9.74 -7.39 -5.85
CA LEU A 217 -10.96 -6.67 -5.46
C LEU A 217 -11.06 -5.29 -6.13
N GLU A 218 -9.95 -4.55 -6.21
CA GLU A 218 -9.88 -3.27 -6.90
C GLU A 218 -10.21 -3.40 -8.39
N ILE A 219 -9.66 -4.43 -9.04
CA ILE A 219 -9.94 -4.72 -10.46
C ILE A 219 -11.42 -5.05 -10.65
N LEU A 220 -12.01 -5.87 -9.77
CA LEU A 220 -13.45 -6.18 -9.83
C LEU A 220 -14.30 -4.90 -9.71
N GLN A 221 -13.96 -3.99 -8.81
CA GLN A 221 -14.66 -2.70 -8.72
C GLN A 221 -14.44 -1.83 -9.94
N MET A 222 -13.23 -1.80 -10.48
CA MET A 222 -12.92 -1.07 -11.70
C MET A 222 -13.81 -1.51 -12.86
N PHE A 223 -14.01 -2.83 -13.02
CA PHE A 223 -14.95 -3.35 -14.01
C PHE A 223 -16.41 -2.96 -13.72
N CYS A 224 -16.88 -3.15 -12.48
CA CYS A 224 -18.25 -2.77 -12.12
C CYS A 224 -18.53 -1.28 -12.37
N ARG A 225 -17.59 -0.41 -12.00
CA ARG A 225 -17.68 1.05 -12.23
C ARG A 225 -17.56 1.41 -13.70
N ALA A 226 -16.70 0.74 -14.46
CA ALA A 226 -16.59 0.96 -15.91
C ALA A 226 -17.91 0.63 -16.61
N VAL A 227 -18.56 -0.49 -16.28
CA VAL A 227 -19.87 -0.85 -16.83
C VAL A 227 -20.94 0.19 -16.47
N GLN A 228 -20.97 0.63 -15.22
CA GLN A 228 -21.91 1.67 -14.75
C GLN A 228 -21.69 3.05 -15.40
N ASN A 229 -20.42 3.44 -15.62
CA ASN A 229 -20.08 4.73 -16.21
C ASN A 229 -20.45 4.82 -17.68
N ASN A 230 -20.34 3.72 -18.43
CA ASN A 230 -20.81 3.67 -19.82
C ASN A 230 -22.34 3.78 -19.90
N ALA A 231 -23.06 3.14 -18.96
CA ALA A 231 -24.52 3.26 -18.83
C ALA A 231 -25.01 4.67 -18.46
N ALA A 232 -24.15 5.52 -17.88
CA ALA A 232 -24.49 6.88 -17.47
C ALA A 232 -24.26 7.94 -18.57
N GLN A 233 -23.53 7.61 -19.65
CA GLN A 233 -23.21 8.54 -20.74
C GLN A 233 -24.25 8.52 -21.87
N ASP A 234 -25.02 7.44 -22.01
CA ASP A 234 -26.21 7.43 -22.85
C ASP A 234 -27.33 8.15 -22.10
N GLY A 235 -27.64 9.39 -22.50
CA GLY A 235 -28.53 10.35 -21.82
C GLY A 235 -30.01 9.97 -21.68
N ASN A 236 -30.34 8.69 -21.55
CA ASN A 236 -31.66 8.19 -21.17
C ASN A 236 -31.52 6.93 -20.31
N GLY A 237 -31.08 7.05 -19.05
CA GLY A 237 -31.37 6.13 -17.93
C GLY A 237 -31.46 4.61 -18.17
N GLN A 238 -30.78 4.06 -19.17
CA GLN A 238 -30.98 2.69 -19.64
C GLN A 238 -29.62 1.99 -19.64
N SER A 239 -29.45 1.23 -18.57
CA SER A 239 -28.31 0.38 -18.27
C SER A 239 -28.00 -0.57 -19.43
N LEU A 240 -26.89 -0.33 -20.14
CA LEU A 240 -26.40 -1.26 -21.14
C LEU A 240 -25.62 -2.38 -20.45
N VAL A 241 -26.33 -3.39 -19.96
CA VAL A 241 -25.75 -4.74 -19.85
C VAL A 241 -25.86 -5.40 -21.23
N ASN A 242 -25.26 -4.79 -22.25
CA ASN A 242 -24.97 -5.51 -23.49
C ASN A 242 -23.68 -6.31 -23.26
N TYR A 243 -23.78 -7.36 -22.45
CA TYR A 243 -22.85 -8.47 -22.55
C TYR A 243 -23.49 -9.47 -23.53
N GLU A 244 -22.97 -9.51 -24.75
CA GLU A 244 -23.20 -10.60 -25.70
C GLU A 244 -22.59 -11.89 -25.13
N LEU A 245 -23.28 -12.56 -24.20
CA LEU A 245 -23.07 -13.99 -23.94
C LEU A 245 -24.04 -14.71 -24.88
N PRO A 246 -23.55 -15.56 -25.81
CA PRO A 246 -24.44 -16.29 -26.68
C PRO A 246 -25.23 -17.29 -25.83
N GLY A 247 -26.51 -16.99 -25.55
CA GLY A 247 -27.47 -18.00 -25.08
C GLY A 247 -28.45 -17.67 -23.96
N VAL A 248 -28.53 -16.45 -23.40
CA VAL A 248 -29.54 -16.14 -22.37
C VAL A 248 -30.14 -14.73 -22.55
N LEU A 249 -31.46 -14.74 -22.83
CA LEU A 249 -32.53 -13.72 -22.79
C LEU A 249 -32.29 -12.24 -23.18
N THR A 250 -33.31 -11.70 -23.86
CA THR A 250 -33.37 -10.48 -24.67
C THR A 250 -33.58 -9.16 -23.89
N PRO A 251 -33.23 -7.98 -24.49
CA PRO A 251 -33.28 -6.67 -23.85
C PRO A 251 -34.59 -5.90 -24.12
N ALA A 252 -35.67 -6.19 -23.38
CA ALA A 252 -36.93 -5.42 -23.48
C ALA A 252 -37.41 -4.79 -22.17
N ASP A 253 -36.70 -4.99 -21.05
CA ASP A 253 -37.25 -4.66 -19.73
C ASP A 253 -36.14 -4.55 -18.67
N ALA A 254 -35.29 -3.52 -18.79
CA ALA A 254 -34.40 -3.10 -17.71
C ALA A 254 -35.24 -2.59 -16.52
N THR A 255 -35.64 -3.51 -15.65
CA THR A 255 -36.35 -3.23 -14.41
C THR A 255 -35.36 -2.63 -13.39
N GLY A 256 -35.81 -1.70 -12.55
CA GLY A 256 -34.96 -1.03 -11.54
C GLY A 256 -34.22 -1.98 -10.57
N VAL A 257 -34.59 -3.26 -10.57
CA VAL A 257 -33.92 -4.35 -9.84
C VAL A 257 -32.46 -4.55 -10.28
N GLU A 258 -32.13 -4.37 -11.56
CA GLU A 258 -30.76 -4.62 -12.07
C GLU A 258 -29.78 -3.49 -11.68
N VAL A 259 -30.24 -2.24 -11.71
CA VAL A 259 -29.49 -1.08 -11.24
C VAL A 259 -29.28 -1.17 -9.73
N CYS A 260 -30.30 -1.59 -8.98
CA CYS A 260 -30.17 -1.87 -7.55
C CYS A 260 -29.18 -3.00 -7.27
N LEU A 261 -29.22 -4.12 -8.01
CA LEU A 261 -28.28 -5.23 -7.87
C LEU A 261 -26.83 -4.81 -8.17
N ALA A 262 -26.60 -4.03 -9.23
CA ALA A 262 -25.27 -3.52 -9.57
C ALA A 262 -24.73 -2.54 -8.52
N CYS A 263 -25.59 -1.68 -7.97
CA CYS A 263 -25.26 -0.78 -6.87
C CYS A 263 -24.93 -1.56 -5.59
N CYS A 264 -25.76 -2.54 -5.23
CA CYS A 264 -25.52 -3.43 -4.09
C CYS A 264 -24.21 -4.22 -4.27
N ALA A 265 -23.93 -4.76 -5.45
CA ALA A 265 -22.68 -5.46 -5.73
C ALA A 265 -21.47 -4.54 -5.59
N ASN A 266 -21.50 -3.34 -6.16
CA ASN A 266 -20.40 -2.37 -6.03
C ASN A 266 -20.19 -1.95 -4.56
N CYS A 267 -21.28 -1.74 -3.80
CA CYS A 267 -21.21 -1.43 -2.38
C CYS A 267 -20.62 -2.57 -1.56
N LEU A 268 -21.08 -3.81 -1.78
CA LEU A 268 -20.58 -5.00 -1.08
C LEU A 268 -19.10 -5.27 -1.38
N ILE A 269 -18.69 -5.15 -2.64
CA ILE A 269 -17.27 -5.29 -3.03
C ILE A 269 -16.44 -4.14 -2.43
N GLY A 270 -16.98 -2.92 -2.38
CA GLY A 270 -16.37 -1.75 -1.71
C GLY A 270 -16.10 -1.97 -0.23
N ILE A 271 -17.10 -2.49 0.49
CA ILE A 271 -16.97 -2.86 1.91
C ILE A 271 -15.94 -3.98 2.08
N LEU A 272 -15.97 -4.99 1.21
CA LEU A 272 -15.02 -6.10 1.25
C LEU A 272 -13.58 -5.63 1.01
N GLU A 273 -13.34 -4.78 0.00
CA GLU A 273 -12.02 -4.21 -0.28
C GLU A 273 -11.51 -3.43 0.93
N SER A 274 -12.34 -2.55 1.48
CA SER A 274 -12.00 -1.73 2.65
C SER A 274 -11.65 -2.61 3.85
N ALA A 275 -12.45 -3.65 4.11
CA ALA A 275 -12.19 -4.60 5.17
C ALA A 275 -10.87 -5.35 4.95
N VAL A 276 -10.63 -5.89 3.74
CA VAL A 276 -9.42 -6.63 3.42
C VAL A 276 -8.17 -5.74 3.51
N GLN A 277 -8.23 -4.50 3.01
CA GLN A 277 -7.13 -3.54 3.15
C GLN A 277 -6.81 -3.27 4.62
N TYR A 278 -7.84 -3.10 5.44
CA TYR A 278 -7.68 -2.89 6.88
C TYR A 278 -7.03 -4.10 7.55
N PHE A 279 -7.57 -5.30 7.35
CA PHE A 279 -6.98 -6.55 7.87
C PHE A 279 -5.54 -6.75 7.40
N ASN A 280 -5.26 -6.47 6.13
CA ASN A 280 -3.93 -6.55 5.56
C ASN A 280 -2.95 -5.61 6.25
N ARG A 281 -3.36 -4.39 6.60
CA ARG A 281 -2.51 -3.43 7.31
C ARG A 281 -1.97 -4.01 8.62
N TYR A 282 -2.84 -4.64 9.42
CA TYR A 282 -2.43 -5.30 10.67
C TYR A 282 -1.61 -6.56 10.43
N ALA A 283 -1.99 -7.37 9.43
CA ALA A 283 -1.22 -8.55 9.06
C ALA A 283 0.21 -8.17 8.64
N TYR A 284 0.40 -7.10 7.87
CA TYR A 284 1.72 -6.61 7.48
C TYR A 284 2.53 -6.08 8.65
N ILE A 285 1.89 -5.44 9.64
CA ILE A 285 2.54 -5.06 10.89
C ILE A 285 3.08 -6.31 11.61
N GLU A 286 2.27 -7.36 11.76
CA GLU A 286 2.74 -8.63 12.34
C GLU A 286 3.86 -9.28 11.53
N ILE A 287 3.74 -9.31 10.20
CA ILE A 287 4.78 -9.84 9.30
C ILE A 287 6.08 -9.05 9.48
N SER A 288 6.02 -7.73 9.63
CA SER A 288 7.20 -6.87 9.78
C SER A 288 7.92 -7.06 11.12
N LEU A 289 7.16 -7.32 12.19
CA LEU A 289 7.67 -7.46 13.55
C LEU A 289 8.16 -8.88 13.84
N TYR A 290 7.46 -9.90 13.33
CA TYR A 290 7.70 -11.30 13.64
C TYR A 290 8.22 -12.12 12.47
N GLY A 291 8.20 -11.60 11.24
CA GLY A 291 8.61 -12.33 10.03
C GLY A 291 7.80 -13.59 9.80
N LYS A 292 6.49 -13.58 10.10
CA LYS A 292 5.58 -14.70 9.84
C LYS A 292 5.14 -14.70 8.36
N PRO A 293 4.74 -15.86 7.79
CA PRO A 293 4.00 -15.88 6.53
C PRO A 293 2.61 -15.25 6.71
N TYR A 294 1.95 -14.92 5.61
CA TYR A 294 0.74 -14.12 5.61
C TYR A 294 -0.44 -14.81 6.32
N ILE A 295 -0.72 -16.09 6.03
CA ILE A 295 -1.90 -16.77 6.61
C ILE A 295 -1.85 -16.81 8.14
N PRO A 296 -0.73 -17.19 8.79
CA PRO A 296 -0.63 -17.10 10.25
C PRO A 296 -0.79 -15.68 10.78
N ALA A 297 -0.18 -14.67 10.14
CA ALA A 297 -0.31 -13.27 10.56
C ALA A 297 -1.76 -12.76 10.43
N ALA A 298 -2.48 -13.16 9.37
CA ALA A 298 -3.89 -12.85 9.19
C ALA A 298 -4.78 -13.54 10.24
N LYS A 299 -4.47 -14.80 10.61
CA LYS A 299 -5.17 -15.51 11.69
C LYS A 299 -4.96 -14.85 13.05
N ASP A 300 -3.74 -14.40 13.31
CA ASP A 300 -3.36 -13.73 14.54
C ASP A 300 -4.00 -12.33 14.63
N THR A 301 -4.05 -11.62 13.51
CA THR A 301 -4.85 -10.40 13.35
C THR A 301 -6.33 -10.69 13.65
N TRP A 302 -6.93 -11.72 13.04
CA TRP A 302 -8.33 -12.09 13.30
C TRP A 302 -8.62 -12.41 14.77
N ARG A 303 -7.66 -13.05 15.47
CA ARG A 303 -7.76 -13.28 16.92
C ARG A 303 -7.73 -11.96 17.68
N LEU A 304 -6.81 -11.06 17.35
CA LEU A 304 -6.73 -9.74 17.98
C LEU A 304 -8.05 -8.95 17.84
N PHE A 305 -8.69 -9.03 16.68
CA PHE A 305 -10.00 -8.41 16.45
C PHE A 305 -11.12 -9.03 17.29
N LYS A 306 -11.13 -10.37 17.45
CA LYS A 306 -12.11 -11.06 18.30
C LYS A 306 -11.88 -10.81 19.78
N ASP A 307 -10.62 -10.67 20.20
CA ASP A 307 -10.25 -10.58 21.61
C ASP A 307 -10.28 -9.14 22.15
N ARG A 308 -9.94 -8.14 21.33
CA ARG A 308 -9.90 -6.71 21.72
C ARG A 308 -10.99 -5.84 21.09
N GLY A 309 -11.82 -6.44 20.24
CA GLY A 309 -13.13 -5.92 19.86
C GLY A 309 -13.17 -5.00 18.65
N ILE A 310 -14.32 -5.08 17.99
CA ILE A 310 -14.86 -4.13 16.99
C ILE A 310 -14.87 -2.68 17.54
N ASP A 311 -14.74 -2.46 18.85
CA ASP A 311 -14.61 -1.15 19.47
C ASP A 311 -13.35 -0.39 19.01
N ALA A 312 -12.24 -1.10 18.75
CA ALA A 312 -11.04 -0.48 18.17
C ALA A 312 -11.30 -0.04 16.73
N LEU A 313 -12.06 -0.82 15.95
CA LEU A 313 -12.51 -0.48 14.59
C LEU A 313 -13.43 0.75 14.59
N ILE A 314 -14.37 0.84 15.54
CA ILE A 314 -15.26 1.99 15.71
C ILE A 314 -14.45 3.22 16.09
N ASN A 315 -13.52 3.11 17.04
CA ASN A 315 -12.67 4.23 17.44
C ASN A 315 -11.74 4.70 16.31
N ASP A 316 -11.15 3.78 15.55
CA ASP A 316 -10.31 4.12 14.40
C ASP A 316 -11.15 4.75 13.26
N SER A 317 -12.39 4.26 13.05
CA SER A 317 -13.34 4.88 12.10
C SER A 317 -13.85 6.25 12.55
N LEU A 318 -13.96 6.50 13.86
CA LEU A 318 -14.34 7.79 14.43
C LEU A 318 -13.19 8.80 14.44
N VAL A 319 -11.95 8.34 14.50
CA VAL A 319 -10.74 9.18 14.47
C VAL A 319 -10.21 9.39 13.05
N SER A 320 -10.53 8.49 12.10
CA SER A 320 -10.12 8.63 10.69
C SER A 320 -11.15 9.36 9.80
N MET A 321 -12.21 9.96 10.38
CA MET A 321 -13.14 10.87 9.68
C MET A 321 -12.64 12.32 9.72
#